data_AF-A0AA43M2F4-F1
#
_entry.id   AF-A0AA43M2F4-F1
#
_cell.length_a   1.000
_cell.length_b   1.000
_cell.length_c   1.000
_cell.angle_alpha   90.00
_cell.angle_beta   90.00
_cell.angle_gamma   90.00
#
_symmetry.space_group_name_H-M   'P 1'
#
loop_
_entity.id
_entity.type
_entity.pdbx_description
1 polymer ?
#
loop_
_entity_poly.entity_id
_entity_poly.type
_entity_poly.pdbx_seq_one_letter_code
_entity_poly.pdbx_strand_id
1 'polypeptide(L)'
;MAIVSTPMIFGPILGPVIGGFIVQGASWYWIFFINVFVVVLAAPLMMKKIPDFEPFNKESKLDLFGIIVLSSMSAALIYGITKAADHASFNNRETILWAGIGLALAVIYLAYNRIRRNQTVLPLNLFTHTSFTASSIGLFLANIAIMGPMLILPLFCFSPFLI
;
A
#
# COMPACT_ATOMS: atom_id res chain seq x y z
N MET A 1 16.89 -12.01 -9.22
CA MET A 1 16.16 -10.72 -9.37
C MET A 1 15.45 -10.62 -10.71
N ALA A 2 16.14 -10.79 -11.86
CA ALA A 2 15.52 -10.67 -13.18
C ALA A 2 14.25 -11.55 -13.37
N ILE A 3 14.30 -12.84 -13.03
CA ILE A 3 13.15 -13.78 -13.15
C ILE A 3 11.93 -13.32 -12.34
N VAL A 4 12.15 -12.67 -11.19
CA VAL A 4 11.09 -12.18 -10.29
C VAL A 4 10.55 -10.83 -10.75
N SER A 5 11.38 -9.99 -11.38
CA SER A 5 10.97 -8.67 -11.87
C SER A 5 10.31 -8.69 -13.25
N THR A 6 10.53 -9.74 -14.06
CA THR A 6 9.94 -9.87 -15.40
C THR A 6 8.42 -9.69 -15.40
N PRO A 7 7.62 -10.42 -14.59
CA PRO A 7 6.16 -10.27 -14.60
C PRO A 7 5.71 -8.86 -14.18
N MET A 8 6.46 -8.22 -13.28
CA MET A 8 6.15 -6.91 -12.73
C MET A 8 6.23 -5.79 -13.78
N ILE A 9 7.08 -5.97 -14.80
CA ILE A 9 7.24 -5.03 -15.92
C ILE A 9 6.23 -5.35 -17.03
N PHE A 10 6.06 -6.63 -17.37
CA PHE A 10 5.16 -7.03 -18.45
C PHE A 10 3.68 -6.79 -18.11
N GLY A 11 3.29 -6.90 -16.84
CA GLY A 11 1.90 -6.71 -16.39
C GLY A 11 1.31 -5.36 -16.81
N PRO A 12 1.90 -4.21 -16.39
CA PRO A 12 1.41 -2.89 -16.77
C PRO A 12 1.47 -2.57 -18.27
N ILE A 13 2.39 -3.20 -19.01
CA ILE A 13 2.52 -3.01 -20.47
C ILE A 13 1.41 -3.77 -21.22
N LEU A 14 1.20 -5.03 -20.86
CA LEU A 14 0.22 -5.90 -21.52
C LEU A 14 -1.21 -5.63 -21.05
N GLY A 15 -1.39 -5.15 -19.82
CA GLY A 15 -2.70 -4.90 -19.20
C GLY A 15 -3.62 -4.03 -20.05
N PRO A 16 -3.23 -2.81 -20.47
CA PRO A 16 -4.05 -1.95 -21.31
C PRO A 16 -4.35 -2.54 -22.69
N VAL A 17 -3.39 -3.25 -23.29
CA VAL A 17 -3.55 -3.88 -24.62
C VAL A 17 -4.60 -5.00 -24.56
N ILE A 18 -4.45 -5.91 -23.59
CA ILE A 18 -5.38 -7.02 -23.37
C ILE A 18 -6.75 -6.48 -22.95
N GLY A 19 -6.78 -5.52 -22.00
CA GLY A 19 -8.02 -4.88 -21.53
C GLY A 19 -8.78 -4.18 -22.65
N GLY A 20 -8.09 -3.43 -23.51
CA GLY A 20 -8.68 -2.77 -24.67
C GLY A 20 -9.27 -3.76 -25.66
N PHE A 21 -8.55 -4.85 -25.96
CA PHE A 21 -9.06 -5.91 -26.84
C PHE A 21 -10.32 -6.59 -26.29
N ILE A 22 -10.36 -6.84 -24.98
CA ILE A 22 -11.53 -7.45 -24.33
C ILE A 22 -12.74 -6.53 -24.37
N VAL A 23 -12.57 -5.24 -24.12
CA VAL A 23 -13.70 -4.28 -24.14
C VAL A 23 -14.24 -4.08 -25.56
N GLN A 24 -13.38 -4.20 -26.57
CA GLN A 24 -13.79 -4.11 -27.97
C GLN A 24 -14.50 -5.39 -28.47
N GLY A 25 -14.05 -6.57 -28.03
CA GLY A 25 -14.61 -7.86 -28.49
C GLY A 25 -15.68 -8.47 -27.58
N ALA A 26 -15.74 -8.08 -26.31
CA ALA A 26 -16.61 -8.63 -25.28
C ALA A 26 -17.10 -7.53 -24.31
N SER A 27 -18.02 -7.89 -23.42
CA SER A 27 -18.48 -6.98 -22.37
C SER A 27 -17.39 -6.75 -21.32
N TRP A 28 -17.35 -5.55 -20.74
CA TRP A 28 -16.35 -5.12 -19.75
C TRP A 28 -16.15 -6.08 -18.56
N TYR A 29 -17.19 -6.84 -18.21
CA TYR A 29 -17.25 -7.85 -17.14
C TYR A 29 -16.15 -8.91 -17.28
N TRP A 30 -15.75 -9.22 -18.52
CA TRP A 30 -14.68 -10.18 -18.83
C TRP A 30 -13.31 -9.77 -18.28
N ILE A 31 -13.07 -8.48 -18.05
CA ILE A 31 -11.82 -8.01 -17.41
C ILE A 31 -11.69 -8.61 -16.00
N PHE A 32 -12.78 -8.75 -15.24
CA PHE A 32 -12.71 -9.37 -13.92
C PHE A 32 -12.51 -10.88 -13.98
N PHE A 33 -13.15 -11.55 -14.94
CA PHE A 33 -13.02 -13.00 -15.10
C PHE A 33 -11.58 -13.42 -15.42
N ILE A 34 -10.80 -12.59 -16.11
CA ILE A 34 -9.37 -12.86 -16.34
C ILE A 34 -8.58 -12.92 -15.04
N ASN A 35 -8.85 -12.01 -14.11
CA ASN A 35 -8.18 -12.05 -12.80
C ASN A 35 -8.49 -13.36 -12.08
N VAL A 36 -9.76 -13.79 -12.11
CA VAL A 36 -10.17 -15.08 -11.54
C VAL A 36 -9.44 -16.24 -12.22
N PHE A 37 -9.38 -16.26 -13.55
CA PHE A 37 -8.69 -17.31 -14.30
C PHE A 37 -7.20 -17.38 -13.96
N VAL A 38 -6.53 -16.24 -13.87
CA VAL A 38 -5.12 -16.16 -13.48
C VAL A 38 -4.91 -16.72 -12.08
N VAL A 39 -5.77 -16.39 -11.12
CA VAL A 39 -5.69 -16.92 -9.74
C VAL A 39 -5.92 -18.44 -9.72
N VAL A 40 -6.93 -18.92 -10.44
CA VAL A 40 -7.26 -20.35 -10.51
C VAL A 40 -6.12 -21.18 -11.10
N LEU A 41 -5.36 -20.64 -12.06
CA LEU A 41 -4.16 -21.30 -12.58
C LEU A 41 -2.95 -21.15 -11.65
N ALA A 42 -2.71 -19.96 -11.13
CA ALA A 42 -1.52 -19.67 -10.33
C ALA A 42 -1.54 -20.37 -8.96
N ALA A 43 -2.71 -20.45 -8.30
CA ALA A 43 -2.85 -21.05 -6.98
C ALA A 43 -2.36 -22.51 -6.90
N PRO A 44 -2.84 -23.46 -7.73
CA PRO A 44 -2.36 -24.85 -7.69
C PRO A 44 -0.90 -24.97 -8.11
N LEU A 45 -0.43 -24.14 -9.04
CA LEU A 45 0.98 -24.08 -9.44
C LEU A 45 1.88 -23.67 -8.27
N MET A 46 1.46 -22.68 -7.48
CA MET A 46 2.15 -22.25 -6.27
C MET A 46 2.14 -23.35 -5.22
N MET A 47 0.98 -23.95 -4.93
CA MET A 47 0.87 -25.04 -3.95
C MET A 47 1.74 -26.25 -4.31
N LYS A 48 1.94 -26.52 -5.60
CA LYS A 48 2.75 -27.66 -6.07
C LYS A 48 4.25 -27.35 -6.13
N LYS A 49 4.65 -26.12 -6.44
CA LYS A 49 6.06 -25.75 -6.67
C LYS A 49 6.74 -25.11 -5.47
N ILE A 50 6.00 -24.48 -4.56
CA ILE A 50 6.58 -23.86 -3.37
C ILE A 50 6.92 -24.98 -2.39
N PRO A 51 8.20 -25.16 -2.02
CA PRO A 51 8.58 -26.14 -1.00
C PRO A 51 7.97 -25.77 0.34
N ASP A 52 7.62 -26.77 1.15
CA ASP A 52 7.23 -26.52 2.54
C ASP A 52 8.42 -25.91 3.29
N PHE A 53 8.32 -24.62 3.61
CA PHE A 53 9.31 -23.93 4.42
C PHE A 53 9.00 -24.18 5.89
N GLU A 54 9.94 -24.80 6.61
CA GLU A 54 9.84 -24.82 8.07
C GLU A 54 9.94 -23.39 8.61
N PRO A 55 8.98 -22.95 9.45
CA PRO A 55 9.04 -21.61 10.01
C PRO A 55 10.30 -21.47 10.87
N PHE A 56 11.11 -20.44 10.56
CA PHE A 56 12.37 -20.13 11.24
C PHE A 56 12.20 -19.91 12.75
N ASN A 57 10.99 -19.59 13.21
CA ASN A 57 10.65 -19.49 14.63
C ASN A 57 9.23 -20.01 14.88
N LYS A 58 9.09 -21.26 15.36
CA LYS A 58 7.81 -21.92 15.66
C LYS A 58 7.03 -21.25 16.81
N GLU A 59 7.69 -20.45 17.65
CA GLU A 59 7.06 -19.74 18.78
C GLU A 59 6.67 -18.30 18.45
N SER A 60 6.99 -17.81 17.25
CA SER A 60 6.64 -16.46 16.83
C SER A 60 5.12 -16.33 16.68
N LYS A 61 4.47 -15.83 17.72
CA LYS A 61 3.03 -15.54 17.70
C LYS A 61 2.77 -14.33 16.80
N LEU A 62 1.78 -14.47 15.94
CA LEU A 62 1.31 -13.39 15.07
C LEU A 62 0.77 -12.25 15.95
N ASP A 63 1.38 -11.07 15.85
CA ASP A 63 1.03 -9.89 16.65
C ASP A 63 -0.19 -9.17 16.04
N LEU A 64 -1.37 -9.80 16.22
CA LEU A 64 -2.66 -9.29 15.74
C LEU A 64 -2.94 -7.87 16.25
N PHE A 65 -2.57 -7.58 17.50
CA PHE A 65 -2.78 -6.27 18.09
C PHE A 65 -1.94 -5.20 17.39
N GLY A 66 -0.64 -5.46 17.18
CA GLY A 66 0.23 -4.57 16.41
C GLY A 66 -0.30 -4.33 14.99
N ILE A 67 -0.79 -5.37 14.32
CA ILE A 67 -1.39 -5.27 12.97
C ILE A 67 -2.61 -4.34 12.99
N ILE A 68 -3.55 -4.56 13.91
CA ILE A 68 -4.78 -3.76 13.99
C ILE A 68 -4.45 -2.30 14.30
N VAL A 69 -3.54 -2.04 15.24
CA VAL A 69 -3.15 -0.67 15.62
C VAL A 69 -2.45 0.04 14.46
N LEU A 70 -1.48 -0.59 13.80
CA LEU A 70 -0.78 0.00 12.65
C LEU A 70 -1.71 0.24 11.45
N SER A 71 -2.61 -0.70 11.18
CA SER A 71 -3.60 -0.57 10.09
C SER A 71 -4.57 0.57 10.38
N SER A 72 -5.07 0.65 11.62
CA SER A 72 -5.99 1.71 12.06
C SER A 72 -5.31 3.08 12.07
N MET A 73 -4.05 3.15 12.52
CA MET A 73 -3.24 4.37 12.48
C MET A 73 -3.07 4.87 11.04
N SER A 74 -2.71 3.97 10.12
CA SER A 74 -2.53 4.30 8.70
C SER A 74 -3.84 4.78 8.08
N ALA A 75 -4.95 4.08 8.35
CA ALA A 75 -6.26 4.47 7.87
C ALA A 75 -6.70 5.85 8.40
N ALA A 76 -6.52 6.11 9.70
CA ALA A 76 -6.85 7.39 10.32
C ALA A 76 -6.04 8.56 9.72
N LEU A 77 -4.73 8.35 9.50
CA LEU A 77 -3.86 9.37 8.89
C LEU A 77 -4.23 9.65 7.43
N ILE A 78 -4.42 8.60 6.63
CA ILE A 78 -4.82 8.75 5.22
C ILE A 78 -6.17 9.48 5.14
N TYR A 79 -7.16 9.05 5.93
CA TYR A 79 -8.48 9.67 5.94
C TYR A 79 -8.44 11.13 6.39
N GLY A 80 -7.66 11.45 7.42
CA GLY A 80 -7.44 12.83 7.87
C GLY A 80 -6.84 13.71 6.79
N ILE A 81 -5.83 13.22 6.05
CA ILE A 81 -5.21 13.94 4.93
C ILE A 81 -6.21 14.12 3.78
N THR A 82 -6.97 13.09 3.42
CA THR A 82 -8.00 13.20 2.37
C THR A 82 -9.05 14.25 2.73
N LYS A 83 -9.52 14.29 3.97
CA LYS A 83 -10.48 15.32 4.42
C LYS A 83 -9.92 16.73 4.44
N ALA A 84 -8.63 16.88 4.76
CA ALA A 84 -7.94 18.16 4.65
C ALA A 84 -7.88 18.65 3.19
N ALA A 85 -7.63 17.73 2.26
CA ALA A 85 -7.62 18.03 0.83
C ALA A 85 -9.02 18.43 0.31
N ASP A 86 -10.08 17.72 0.71
CA ASP A 86 -11.47 18.03 0.30
C ASP A 86 -11.90 19.45 0.70
N HIS A 87 -11.50 19.90 1.90
CA HIS A 87 -11.91 21.21 2.44
C HIS A 87 -10.91 22.33 2.12
N ALA A 88 -9.82 22.04 1.38
CA ALA A 88 -8.70 22.94 1.12
C ALA A 88 -8.15 23.65 2.39
N SER A 89 -8.35 23.05 3.56
CA SER A 89 -8.02 23.64 4.85
C SER A 89 -7.68 22.55 5.86
N PHE A 90 -6.55 22.74 6.53
CA PHE A 90 -6.10 21.87 7.62
C PHE A 90 -6.78 22.20 8.96
N ASN A 91 -7.52 23.31 9.04
CA ASN A 91 -8.16 23.77 10.27
C ASN A 91 -9.61 23.28 10.41
N ASN A 92 -9.93 22.13 9.83
CA ASN A 92 -11.26 21.52 9.98
C ASN A 92 -11.28 20.59 11.20
N ARG A 93 -12.39 20.60 11.94
CA ARG A 93 -12.58 19.81 13.17
C ARG A 93 -12.39 18.32 12.91
N GLU A 94 -12.84 17.82 11.77
CA GLU A 94 -12.66 16.42 11.37
C GLU A 94 -11.19 16.09 11.10
N THR A 95 -10.46 16.92 10.36
CA THR A 95 -9.02 16.74 10.09
C THR A 95 -8.22 16.67 11.38
N ILE A 96 -8.48 17.59 12.31
CA ILE A 96 -7.79 17.64 13.60
C ILE A 96 -8.11 16.40 14.45
N LEU A 97 -9.38 15.95 14.44
CA LEU A 97 -9.79 14.73 15.14
C LEU A 97 -9.07 13.49 14.59
N TRP A 98 -9.07 13.29 13.28
CA TRP A 98 -8.44 12.12 12.65
C TRP A 98 -6.91 12.15 12.75
N ALA A 99 -6.29 13.32 12.61
CA ALA A 99 -4.87 13.50 12.86
C ALA A 99 -4.52 13.23 14.33
N GLY A 100 -5.35 13.69 15.26
CA GLY A 100 -5.21 13.43 16.70
C GLY A 100 -5.34 11.94 17.04
N ILE A 101 -6.31 11.24 16.45
CA ILE A 101 -6.49 9.79 16.58
C ILE A 101 -5.28 9.04 16.02
N GLY A 102 -4.79 9.43 14.83
CA GLY A 102 -3.59 8.85 14.24
C GLY A 102 -2.36 9.03 15.12
N LEU A 103 -2.18 10.22 15.70
CA LEU A 103 -1.07 10.51 16.62
C LEU A 103 -1.20 9.74 17.95
N ALA A 104 -2.42 9.63 18.50
CA ALA A 104 -2.68 8.83 19.68
C ALA A 104 -2.38 7.34 19.45
N LEU A 105 -2.81 6.79 18.30
CA LEU A 105 -2.51 5.41 17.89
C LEU A 105 -1.00 5.19 17.70
N ALA A 106 -0.28 6.18 17.16
CA ALA A 106 1.17 6.14 17.06
C ALA A 106 1.82 6.02 18.45
N VAL A 107 1.40 6.84 19.42
CA VAL A 107 1.91 6.79 20.79
C VAL A 107 1.57 5.46 21.47
N ILE A 108 0.35 4.94 21.28
CA ILE A 108 -0.06 3.62 21.76
C ILE A 108 0.86 2.53 21.19
N TYR A 109 1.16 2.59 19.89
CA TYR A 109 2.06 1.64 19.25
C TYR A 109 3.49 1.76 19.77
N LEU A 110 4.01 2.98 19.97
CA LEU A 110 5.34 3.21 20.56
C LEU A 110 5.44 2.58 21.96
N ALA A 111 4.43 2.80 22.80
CA ALA A 111 4.36 2.22 24.15
C ALA A 111 4.27 0.69 24.10
N TYR A 112 3.39 0.15 23.25
CA TYR A 112 3.24 -1.28 23.04
C TYR A 112 4.54 -1.96 22.57
N ASN A 113 5.23 -1.35 21.60
CA ASN A 113 6.50 -1.85 21.10
C ASN A 113 7.60 -1.87 22.16
N ARG A 114 7.62 -0.84 23.03
CA ARG A 114 8.58 -0.76 24.14
C ARG A 114 8.31 -1.86 25.19
N ILE A 115 7.05 -2.15 25.48
CA ILE A 115 6.64 -3.21 26.42
C ILE A 115 6.99 -4.60 25.87
N ARG A 116 6.78 -4.82 24.56
CA ARG A 116 7.04 -6.09 23.87
C ARG A 116 8.51 -6.32 23.48
N ARG A 117 9.44 -5.46 23.89
CA ARG A 117 10.89 -5.56 23.58
C ARG A 117 11.19 -5.85 22.09
N ASN A 118 10.52 -5.16 21.18
CA ASN A 118 10.67 -5.34 19.71
C ASN A 118 10.26 -6.72 19.16
N GLN A 119 9.52 -7.55 19.90
CA GLN A 119 8.80 -8.71 19.36
C GLN A 119 7.42 -8.30 18.82
N THR A 120 7.40 -7.28 17.96
CA THR A 120 6.18 -6.73 17.34
C THR A 120 6.30 -6.80 15.82
N VAL A 121 5.20 -6.59 15.11
CA VAL A 121 5.19 -6.62 13.64
C VAL A 121 6.16 -5.62 13.02
N LEU A 122 6.29 -4.43 13.61
CA LEU A 122 7.26 -3.43 13.17
C LEU A 122 8.18 -3.06 14.34
N PRO A 123 9.37 -3.70 14.44
CA PRO A 123 10.33 -3.37 15.47
C PRO A 123 10.92 -1.98 15.21
N LEU A 124 10.58 -1.02 16.07
CA LEU A 124 10.96 0.39 15.91
C LEU A 124 12.48 0.61 15.98
N ASN A 125 13.24 -0.37 16.48
CA ASN A 125 14.70 -0.34 16.45
C ASN A 125 15.27 -0.23 15.04
N LEU A 126 14.53 -0.68 14.01
CA LEU A 126 14.97 -0.52 12.62
C LEU A 126 15.16 0.94 12.22
N PHE A 127 14.31 1.84 12.75
CA PHE A 127 14.42 3.29 12.48
C PHE A 127 15.61 3.97 13.18
N THR A 128 16.29 3.27 14.10
CA THR A 128 17.55 3.78 14.66
C THR A 128 18.69 3.71 13.65
N HIS A 129 18.59 2.81 12.66
CA HIS A 129 19.54 2.73 11.57
C HIS A 129 19.26 3.81 10.52
N THR A 130 20.24 4.68 10.31
CA THR A 130 20.14 5.79 9.34
C THR A 130 19.81 5.31 7.93
N SER A 131 20.39 4.19 7.48
CA SER A 131 20.09 3.61 6.17
C SER A 131 18.62 3.22 6.00
N PHE A 132 17.99 2.67 7.04
CA PHE A 132 16.58 2.27 6.99
C PHE A 132 15.66 3.49 6.97
N THR A 133 15.95 4.47 7.82
CA THR A 133 15.18 5.73 7.88
C THR A 133 15.33 6.54 6.59
N ALA A 134 16.56 6.67 6.06
CA ALA A 134 16.80 7.34 4.78
C ALA A 134 16.09 6.63 3.62
N SER A 135 16.11 5.30 3.58
CA SER A 135 15.40 4.53 2.54
C SER A 135 13.88 4.71 2.66
N SER A 136 13.34 4.71 3.87
CA SER A 136 11.90 4.89 4.11
C SER A 136 11.43 6.29 3.71
N ILE A 137 12.18 7.33 4.10
CA ILE A 137 11.91 8.72 3.67
C ILE A 137 12.06 8.85 2.16
N GLY A 138 13.11 8.26 1.58
CA GLY A 138 13.34 8.25 0.14
C GLY A 138 12.18 7.60 -0.61
N LEU A 139 11.69 6.45 -0.15
CA LEU A 139 10.54 5.78 -0.74
C LEU A 139 9.25 6.60 -0.61
N PHE A 140 9.04 7.25 0.54
CA PHE A 140 7.90 8.12 0.76
C PHE A 140 7.90 9.32 -0.21
N LEU A 141 9.03 10.02 -0.32
CA LEU A 141 9.19 11.15 -1.24
C LEU A 141 9.10 10.73 -2.71
N ALA A 142 9.70 9.59 -3.07
CA ALA A 142 9.61 9.05 -4.42
C ALA A 142 8.17 8.72 -4.81
N ASN A 143 7.37 8.13 -3.89
CA ASN A 143 5.97 7.85 -4.17
C ASN A 143 5.13 9.11 -4.33
N ILE A 144 5.39 10.16 -3.54
CA ILE A 144 4.74 11.48 -3.75
C ILE A 144 5.10 12.03 -5.13
N ALA A 145 6.37 11.96 -5.52
CA ALA A 145 6.85 12.46 -6.80
C ALA A 145 6.29 11.70 -8.01
N ILE A 146 5.96 10.40 -7.86
CA ILE A 146 5.39 9.57 -8.93
C ILE A 146 3.86 9.70 -8.97
N MET A 147 3.19 9.58 -7.81
CA MET A 147 1.72 9.59 -7.73
C MET A 147 1.12 10.98 -7.89
N GLY A 148 1.80 12.04 -7.42
CA GLY A 148 1.32 13.41 -7.52
C GLY A 148 1.05 13.85 -8.97
N PRO A 149 2.05 13.78 -9.88
CA PRO A 149 1.86 14.12 -11.29
C PRO A 149 0.85 13.20 -11.99
N MET A 150 0.74 11.93 -11.59
CA MET A 150 -0.19 10.98 -12.19
C MET A 150 -1.66 11.41 -12.02
N LEU A 151 -1.98 12.16 -10.97
CA LEU A 151 -3.30 12.75 -10.74
C LEU A 151 -3.42 14.17 -11.32
N ILE A 152 -2.39 15.01 -11.16
CA ILE A 152 -2.42 16.42 -11.57
C ILE A 152 -2.34 16.57 -13.10
N LEU A 153 -1.53 15.78 -13.80
CA LEU A 153 -1.33 15.92 -15.25
C LEU A 153 -2.61 15.66 -16.05
N PRO A 154 -3.39 14.57 -15.80
CA PRO A 154 -4.66 14.40 -16.48
C PRO A 154 -5.65 15.52 -16.17
N LEU A 155 -5.78 15.93 -14.90
CA LEU A 155 -6.71 17.00 -14.50
C LEU A 155 -6.37 18.34 -15.17
N PHE A 156 -5.09 18.66 -15.33
CA PHE A 156 -4.64 19.84 -16.06
C PHE A 156 -5.01 19.76 -17.55
N CYS A 157 -4.80 18.60 -18.18
CA CYS A 157 -5.16 18.41 -19.61
C CYS A 157 -6.67 18.36 -19.88
N PHE A 158 -7.48 17.90 -18.93
CA PHE A 158 -8.94 17.81 -19.08
C PHE A 158 -9.69 19.07 -18.63
N SER A 159 -9.03 19.99 -17.92
CA SER A 159 -9.68 21.25 -17.51
C SER A 159 -9.92 22.14 -18.74
N PRO A 160 -11.17 22.55 -19.03
CA PRO A 160 -11.51 23.33 -20.23
C PRO A 160 -11.02 24.79 -20.20
N PHE A 161 -10.10 25.16 -19.31
CA PHE A 161 -9.73 26.55 -19.05
C PHE A 161 -8.62 27.12 -19.94
N LEU A 162 -8.22 26.41 -21.01
CA LEU A 162 -7.08 26.80 -21.86
C LEU A 162 -7.28 26.48 -23.37
N ILE A 163 -8.52 26.49 -23.85
CA ILE A 163 -8.89 26.62 -25.28
C ILE A 163 -10.08 27.59 -25.34
#